data_AF-A0AAE4L0K6-F1
#
_entry.id   AF-A0AAE4L0K6-F1
#
_cell.length_a   1.000
_cell.length_b   1.000
_cell.length_c   1.000
_cell.angle_alpha   90.00
_cell.angle_beta   90.00
_cell.angle_gamma   90.00
#
_symmetry.space_group_name_H-M   'P 1'
#
loop_
_entity.id
_entity.type
_entity.pdbx_description
1 polymer ?
#
loop_
_entity_poly.entity_id
_entity_poly.type
_entity_poly.pdbx_seq_one_letter_code
_entity_poly.pdbx_strand_id
1 'polypeptide(L)' 'MEMNESVLLEVQEELTAAKKELERLEGLTFISELKEERIKTLRQDIQHAEAFILGQANP' A
#
# COMPACT_ATOMS: atom_id res chain seq x y z
N MET A 1 9.61 20.55 -5.00
CA MET A 1 9.41 19.84 -6.28
C MET A 1 7.91 19.79 -6.48
N GLU A 2 7.37 20.36 -7.56
CA GLU A 2 5.96 20.15 -7.89
C GLU A 2 5.79 18.70 -8.29
N MET A 3 4.95 17.96 -7.57
CA MET A 3 4.67 16.57 -7.87
C MET A 3 3.77 16.49 -9.10
N ASN A 4 4.12 15.64 -10.06
CA ASN A 4 3.30 15.41 -11.24
C ASN A 4 2.01 14.68 -10.83
N GLU A 5 0.85 15.20 -11.20
CA GLU A 5 -0.46 14.58 -10.96
C GLU A 5 -0.53 13.11 -11.42
N SER A 6 0.21 12.77 -12.48
CA SER A 6 0.37 11.38 -12.96
C SER A 6 0.98 10.46 -11.90
N VAL A 7 1.99 10.94 -11.17
CA VAL A 7 2.67 10.17 -10.12
C VAL A 7 1.77 9.96 -8.91
N LEU A 8 0.97 10.97 -8.54
CA LEU A 8 0.01 10.81 -7.46
C LEU A 8 -1.07 9.79 -7.80
N LEU A 9 -1.57 9.80 -9.04
CA LEU A 9 -2.56 8.84 -9.51
C LEU A 9 -2.01 7.41 -9.48
N GLU A 10 -0.80 7.20 -9.99
CA GLU A 10 -0.11 5.90 -9.95
C GLU A 10 0.02 5.38 -8.51
N VAL A 11 0.46 6.23 -7.58
CA VAL A 11 0.58 5.85 -6.16
C VAL A 11 -0.77 5.49 -5.54
N GLN A 12 -1.86 6.16 -5.93
CA GLN A 12 -3.21 5.84 -5.45
C GLN A 12 -3.74 4.51 -6.00
N GLU A 13 -3.45 4.21 -7.27
CA GLU A 13 -3.81 2.93 -7.90
C GLU A 13 -3.05 1.77 -7.25
N GLU A 14 -1.73 1.94 -7.04
CA GLU A 14 -0.90 0.94 -6.36
C GLU A 14 -1.33 0.74 -4.90
N LEU A 15 -1.64 1.81 -4.17
CA LEU A 15 -2.18 1.72 -2.81
C LEU A 15 -3.49 0.92 -2.77
N THR A 16 -4.37 1.15 -3.73
CA THR A 16 -5.63 0.41 -3.84
C THR A 16 -5.39 -1.08 -4.09
N ALA A 17 -4.44 -1.42 -4.99
CA ALA A 17 -4.07 -2.79 -5.27
C ALA A 17 -3.44 -3.48 -4.04
N ALA A 18 -2.54 -2.80 -3.33
CA ALA A 18 -1.89 -3.30 -2.13
C ALA A 18 -2.90 -3.61 -1.00
N LYS A 19 -3.89 -2.74 -0.78
CA LYS A 19 -4.96 -2.96 0.20
C LYS A 19 -5.82 -4.17 -0.13
N LYS A 20 -6.19 -4.36 -1.39
CA LYS A 20 -6.96 -5.55 -1.85
C LYS A 20 -6.17 -6.84 -1.65
N GLU A 21 -4.87 -6.82 -1.94
CA GLU A 21 -4.02 -7.99 -1.74
C GLU A 21 -3.86 -8.31 -0.24
N LEU A 22 -3.71 -7.29 0.62
CA LEU A 22 -3.67 -7.47 2.06
C LEU A 22 -4.95 -8.13 2.58
N GLU A 23 -6.12 -7.61 2.20
CA GLU A 23 -7.42 -8.18 2.57
C GLU A 23 -7.54 -9.64 2.11
N ARG A 24 -7.14 -9.92 0.86
CA ARG A 24 -7.14 -11.27 0.32
C ARG A 24 -6.27 -12.21 1.15
N LEU A 25 -5.06 -11.80 1.53
CA LEU A 25 -4.14 -12.61 2.32
C LEU A 25 -4.65 -12.82 3.75
N GLU A 26 -5.18 -11.78 4.40
CA GLU A 26 -5.75 -11.88 5.75
C GLU A 26 -6.97 -12.81 5.81
N GLY A 27 -7.73 -12.93 4.71
CA GLY A 27 -8.83 -13.88 4.58
C GLY A 27 -8.43 -15.35 4.36
N LEU A 28 -7.15 -15.65 4.12
CA LEU A 28 -6.68 -17.03 3.94
C LEU A 28 -6.51 -17.73 5.29
N THR A 29 -7.11 -18.90 5.43
CA THR A 29 -7.09 -19.69 6.68
C THR A 29 -5.82 -20.49 6.89
N PHE A 30 -4.98 -20.65 5.86
CA PHE A 30 -3.71 -21.35 5.99
C PHE A 30 -2.63 -20.44 6.58
N ILE A 31 -1.76 -21.04 7.38
CA ILE A 31 -0.60 -20.38 7.97
C ILE A 31 0.62 -20.70 7.10
N SER A 32 1.37 -19.67 6.73
CA SER A 32 2.60 -19.80 5.96
C SER A 32 3.52 -18.63 6.31
N GLU A 33 4.79 -18.92 6.59
CA GLU A 33 5.80 -17.88 6.86
C GLU A 33 5.88 -16.86 5.71
N LEU A 34 5.83 -17.34 4.45
CA LEU A 34 5.82 -16.48 3.27
C LEU A 34 4.58 -15.57 3.22
N LYS A 35 3.42 -16.06 3.66
CA LYS A 35 2.19 -15.25 3.75
C LYS A 35 2.35 -14.15 4.81
N GLU A 36 2.87 -14.50 5.97
CA GLU A 36 3.06 -13.54 7.06
C GLU A 36 4.11 -12.47 6.72
N GLU A 37 5.21 -12.86 6.07
CA GLU A 37 6.21 -11.92 5.55
C GLU A 37 5.58 -10.98 4.50
N ARG A 38 4.79 -11.51 3.57
CA ARG A 38 4.11 -10.69 2.56
C ARG A 38 3.12 -9.71 3.19
N ILE A 39 2.34 -10.13 4.18
CA ILE A 39 1.43 -9.26 4.95
C ILE A 39 2.21 -8.13 5.63
N LYS A 40 3.36 -8.45 6.24
CA LYS A 40 4.21 -7.45 6.90
C LYS A 40 4.73 -6.41 5.91
N THR A 41 5.23 -6.84 4.76
CA THR A 41 5.70 -5.92 3.71
C THR A 41 4.56 -5.05 3.18
N LEU A 42 3.40 -5.63 2.87
CA LEU A 42 2.24 -4.88 2.38
C LEU A 42 1.78 -3.80 3.36
N ARG A 43 1.78 -4.08 4.66
CA ARG A 43 1.43 -3.07 5.68
C ARG A 43 2.41 -1.89 5.67
N GLN A 44 3.70 -2.15 5.50
CA GLN A 44 4.72 -1.11 5.41
C GLN A 44 4.55 -0.28 4.13
N ASP A 45 4.33 -0.93 2.99
CA ASP A 45 4.14 -0.27 1.69
C ASP A 45 2.89 0.63 1.72
N ILE A 46 1.78 0.13 2.26
CA ILE A 46 0.54 0.88 2.45
C ILE A 46 0.79 2.11 3.34
N GLN A 47 1.47 1.94 4.47
CA GLN A 47 1.76 3.05 5.38
C GLN A 47 2.62 4.13 4.70
N HIS A 48 3.64 3.74 3.94
CA HIS A 48 4.49 4.69 3.22
C HIS A 48 3.71 5.43 2.13
N ALA A 49 2.89 4.73 1.35
CA ALA A 49 2.07 5.34 0.31
C ALA A 49 1.02 6.30 0.90
N GLU A 50 0.37 5.94 2.01
CA GLU A 50 -0.56 6.83 2.72
C GLU A 50 0.15 8.07 3.26
N ALA A 51 1.32 7.91 3.88
CA ALA A 51 2.12 9.02 4.38
C ALA A 51 2.59 9.94 3.25
N PHE A 52 2.99 9.37 2.11
CA PHE A 52 3.33 10.13 0.91
C PHE A 52 2.13 10.95 0.43
N ILE A 53 0.95 10.34 0.26
CA ILE A 53 -0.26 11.04 -0.18
C ILE A 53 -0.66 12.16 0.80
N LEU A 54 -0.62 11.89 2.11
CA LEU A 54 -0.92 12.90 3.14
C LEU A 54 0.06 14.07 3.11
N GLY A 55 1.35 13.79 2.93
CA GLY A 55 2.39 14.81 2.81
C GLY A 55 2.23 15.71 1.58
N GLN A 56 1.47 15.28 0.57
CA GLN A 56 1.14 16.08 -0.62
C GLN A 56 -0.18 16.85 -0.45
N ALA A 57 -1.10 16.37 0.39
CA ALA A 57 -2.35 17.06 0.71
C ALA A 57 -2.16 18.25 1.68
N ASN A 58 -1.05 18.29 2.41
CA ASN A 58 -0.60 19.41 3.27
C ASN A 58 0.75 19.94 2.77
N PRO A 59 0.79 20.74 1.68
CA PRO A 59 2.02 21.28 1.13
C PRO A 59 2.70 22.32 2.04
#